data_AF-A0A069NZ01-F1
#
_entry.id   AF-A0A069NZ01-F1
#
_cell.length_a   1.000
_cell.length_b   1.000
_cell.length_c   1.000
_cell.angle_alpha   90.00
_cell.angle_beta   90.00
_cell.angle_gamma   90.00
#
_symmetry.space_group_name_H-M   'P 1'
#
loop_
_entity.id
_entity.type
_entity.pdbx_description
1 polymer ?
#
loop_
_entity_poly.entity_id
_entity_poly.type
_entity_poly.pdbx_seq_one_letter_code
_entity_poly.pdbx_strand_id
1 'polypeptide(L)'
;MSAANSIKSETGDFKPARYSFPDAAVPQSVLSHMSAIYHYDRRRDVPIVSSGGDWVIAEYFRAGSHVPVSRFQLLGKQVQRQELLDGSGKAVEVIVVGWAPRTANDDEQATDPSALGDHPAWIRVFKVTPSGKKTLVALASRKTRFSVAPDTYDAPRDDELVFGLPNGQSKWRTKAEFFKACRIDLDARSLAGASRPAKGLRTP
;
A
#
# COMPACT_ATOMS: atom_id res chain seq x y z
N MET A 1 14.90 -22.82 -23.20
CA MET A 1 14.08 -21.78 -22.53
C MET A 1 12.69 -21.85 -23.12
N SER A 2 11.63 -22.09 -22.32
CA SER A 2 10.26 -22.13 -22.85
C SER A 2 9.68 -20.72 -22.90
N ALA A 3 9.16 -20.35 -24.08
CA ALA A 3 8.54 -19.05 -24.35
C ALA A 3 7.20 -18.84 -23.61
N ALA A 4 6.75 -19.80 -22.79
CA ALA A 4 5.47 -19.78 -22.10
C ALA A 4 5.45 -18.89 -20.84
N ASN A 5 6.62 -18.45 -20.36
CA ASN A 5 6.74 -17.61 -19.14
C ASN A 5 7.31 -16.22 -19.41
N SER A 6 7.39 -15.77 -20.67
CA SER A 6 7.86 -14.44 -21.02
C SER A 6 6.71 -13.56 -21.49
N ILE A 7 6.37 -12.54 -20.70
CA ILE A 7 5.54 -11.42 -21.17
C ILE A 7 6.43 -10.60 -22.11
N LYS A 8 6.01 -10.48 -23.37
CA LYS A 8 6.71 -9.67 -24.38
C LYS A 8 6.63 -8.21 -23.95
N SER A 9 7.77 -7.62 -23.63
CA SER A 9 7.89 -6.18 -23.33
C SER A 9 7.72 -5.39 -24.64
N GLU A 10 6.65 -4.61 -24.77
CA GLU A 10 6.42 -3.74 -25.95
C GLU A 10 7.30 -2.48 -25.96
N THR A 11 8.06 -2.23 -24.89
CA THR A 11 9.08 -1.20 -24.82
C THR A 11 10.41 -1.83 -24.38
N GLY A 12 11.54 -1.35 -24.89
CA GLY A 12 12.88 -1.88 -24.58
C GLY A 12 13.34 -1.73 -23.12
N ASP A 13 12.46 -1.28 -22.22
CA ASP A 13 12.75 -0.89 -20.84
C ASP A 13 12.19 -1.88 -19.80
N PHE A 14 12.40 -3.20 -20.01
CA PHE A 14 12.03 -4.18 -18.99
C PHE A 14 12.85 -3.96 -17.71
N LYS A 15 12.22 -3.44 -16.66
CA LYS A 15 12.82 -3.37 -15.33
C LYS A 15 12.52 -4.68 -14.58
N PRO A 16 13.53 -5.51 -14.26
CA PRO A 16 13.30 -6.80 -13.62
C PRO A 16 12.75 -6.61 -12.20
N ALA A 17 11.92 -7.56 -11.77
CA ALA A 17 11.52 -7.66 -10.38
C ALA A 17 12.75 -7.91 -9.49
N ARG A 18 12.81 -7.22 -8.35
CA ARG A 18 13.91 -7.34 -7.37
C ARG A 18 13.41 -8.10 -6.17
N TYR A 19 14.23 -9.04 -5.68
CA TYR A 19 13.96 -9.76 -4.44
C TYR A 19 14.96 -9.35 -3.37
N SER A 20 14.47 -9.14 -2.16
CA SER A 20 15.30 -8.94 -0.97
C SER A 20 14.78 -9.79 0.18
N PHE A 21 15.65 -10.11 1.13
CA PHE A 21 15.37 -11.00 2.24
C PHE A 21 15.58 -10.23 3.55
N PRO A 22 14.58 -9.46 4.00
CA PRO A 22 14.78 -8.46 5.06
C PRO A 22 15.14 -9.06 6.41
N ASP A 23 14.71 -10.30 6.69
CA ASP A 23 14.88 -10.98 7.97
C ASP A 23 15.75 -12.26 7.87
N ALA A 24 16.54 -12.41 6.79
CA ALA A 24 17.32 -13.64 6.59
C ALA A 24 18.67 -13.41 5.91
N ALA A 25 19.71 -14.08 6.42
CA ALA A 25 20.95 -14.31 5.70
C ALA A 25 20.74 -15.46 4.72
N VAL A 26 20.64 -15.15 3.43
CA VAL A 26 20.43 -16.16 2.38
C VAL A 26 21.77 -16.62 1.81
N PRO A 27 22.08 -17.92 1.84
CA PRO A 27 23.31 -18.45 1.26
C PRO A 27 23.41 -18.16 -0.24
N GLN A 28 24.61 -17.86 -0.73
CA GLN A 28 24.84 -17.60 -2.16
C GLN A 28 24.48 -18.80 -3.05
N SER A 29 24.50 -20.02 -2.51
CA SER A 29 24.06 -21.24 -3.20
C SER A 29 22.59 -21.20 -3.66
N VAL A 30 21.77 -20.31 -3.11
CA VAL A 30 20.41 -20.06 -3.59
C VAL A 30 20.40 -19.45 -5.00
N LEU A 31 21.46 -18.75 -5.42
CA LEU A 31 21.55 -18.20 -6.77
C LEU A 31 21.66 -19.30 -7.85
N SER A 32 22.22 -20.47 -7.52
CA SER A 32 22.26 -21.62 -8.44
C SER A 32 20.97 -22.46 -8.41
N HIS A 33 20.11 -22.25 -7.42
CA HIS A 33 18.82 -22.95 -7.26
C HIS A 33 17.72 -21.94 -6.93
N MET A 34 17.32 -21.14 -7.93
CA MET A 34 16.42 -19.99 -7.71
C MET A 34 15.08 -20.35 -7.05
N SER A 35 14.58 -21.59 -7.14
CA SER A 35 13.39 -22.01 -6.41
C SER A 35 13.58 -21.99 -4.88
N ALA A 36 14.81 -22.10 -4.39
CA ALA A 36 15.10 -22.08 -2.97
C ALA A 36 14.80 -20.71 -2.32
N ILE A 37 14.66 -19.62 -3.10
CA ILE A 37 14.24 -18.31 -2.58
C ILE A 37 12.86 -18.37 -1.90
N TYR A 38 12.01 -19.32 -2.30
CA TYR A 38 10.67 -19.48 -1.75
C TYR A 38 10.70 -20.04 -0.32
N HIS A 39 11.81 -20.60 0.14
CA HIS A 39 11.96 -21.05 1.53
C HIS A 39 12.24 -19.93 2.52
N TYR A 40 12.36 -18.69 2.04
CA TYR A 40 12.65 -17.51 2.86
C TYR A 40 11.50 -16.51 2.84
N ASP A 41 11.36 -15.79 3.95
CA ASP A 41 10.63 -14.54 3.99
C ASP A 41 11.32 -13.56 3.02
N ARG A 42 10.54 -12.96 2.12
CA ARG A 42 11.08 -12.19 1.00
C ARG A 42 10.20 -11.01 0.66
N ARG A 43 10.85 -9.92 0.31
CA ARG A 43 10.23 -8.76 -0.33
C ARG A 43 10.45 -8.86 -1.84
N ARG A 44 9.41 -8.54 -2.61
CA ARG A 44 9.47 -8.41 -4.08
C ARG A 44 9.09 -7.00 -4.46
N ASP A 45 9.96 -6.34 -5.22
CA ASP A 45 9.73 -5.01 -5.76
C ASP A 45 9.63 -5.09 -7.28
N VAL A 46 8.48 -4.71 -7.83
CA VAL A 46 8.19 -4.70 -9.28
C VAL A 46 8.06 -3.24 -9.75
N PRO A 47 9.02 -2.72 -10.51
CA PRO A 47 8.94 -1.35 -11.04
C PRO A 47 7.80 -1.18 -12.05
N ILE A 48 7.13 -0.03 -12.01
CA ILE A 48 6.10 0.35 -12.99
C ILE A 48 6.80 1.14 -14.10
N VAL A 49 6.92 0.54 -15.29
CA VAL A 49 7.83 1.00 -16.36
C VAL A 49 7.32 2.26 -17.09
N SER A 50 6.00 2.52 -17.10
CA SER A 50 5.37 3.62 -17.86
C SER A 50 5.05 4.88 -17.05
N SER A 51 5.32 4.88 -15.75
CA SER A 51 5.05 6.02 -14.87
C SER A 51 6.34 6.83 -14.70
N GLY A 52 6.36 8.10 -15.11
CA GLY A 52 7.53 9.00 -15.02
C GLY A 52 7.99 9.30 -13.58
N GLY A 53 8.51 8.28 -12.88
CA GLY A 53 8.98 8.32 -11.49
C GLY A 53 9.40 6.94 -11.00
N ASP A 54 9.95 6.86 -9.78
CA ASP A 54 10.42 5.62 -9.15
C ASP A 54 9.26 4.82 -8.53
N TRP A 55 8.25 4.51 -9.35
CA TRP A 55 7.09 3.74 -8.94
C TRP A 55 7.39 2.26 -8.83
N VAL A 56 6.96 1.64 -7.74
CA VAL A 56 7.16 0.22 -7.46
C VAL A 56 5.93 -0.38 -6.78
N ILE A 57 5.52 -1.57 -7.22
CA ILE A 57 4.68 -2.46 -6.42
C ILE A 57 5.61 -3.27 -5.52
N ALA A 58 5.53 -3.03 -4.21
CA ALA A 58 6.33 -3.72 -3.21
C ALA A 58 5.45 -4.71 -2.43
N GLU A 59 5.90 -5.95 -2.32
CA GLU A 59 5.14 -7.04 -1.72
C GLU A 59 5.99 -7.82 -0.75
N TYR A 60 5.39 -8.26 0.37
CA TYR A 60 6.06 -9.13 1.32
C TYR A 60 5.44 -10.52 1.33
N PHE A 61 6.28 -11.55 1.27
CA PHE A 61 5.88 -12.95 1.29
C PHE A 61 6.55 -13.66 2.47
N ARG A 62 5.79 -14.55 3.11
CA ARG A 62 6.36 -15.53 4.04
C ARG A 62 7.05 -16.66 3.29
N ALA A 63 8.02 -17.29 3.97
CA ALA A 63 8.61 -18.55 3.57
C ALA A 63 7.52 -19.60 3.27
N GLY A 64 7.70 -20.33 2.17
CA GLY A 64 6.77 -21.33 1.66
C GLY A 64 5.50 -20.76 1.01
N SER A 65 5.27 -19.44 1.05
CA SER A 65 4.08 -18.81 0.48
C SER A 65 4.35 -18.19 -0.89
N HIS A 66 3.43 -18.42 -1.82
CA HIS A 66 3.32 -17.67 -3.08
C HIS A 66 2.30 -16.52 -3.01
N VAL A 67 1.63 -16.38 -1.88
CA VAL A 67 0.65 -15.31 -1.61
C VAL A 67 1.31 -14.24 -0.73
N PRO A 68 1.28 -12.95 -1.12
CA PRO A 68 1.83 -11.89 -0.29
C PRO A 68 0.94 -11.62 0.93
N VAL A 69 1.56 -11.21 2.03
CA VAL A 69 0.87 -10.80 3.27
C VAL A 69 0.52 -9.31 3.23
N SER A 70 1.35 -8.51 2.57
CA SER A 70 1.13 -7.09 2.35
C SER A 70 1.58 -6.69 0.95
N ARG A 71 0.89 -5.70 0.38
CA ARG A 71 1.24 -5.08 -0.89
C ARG A 71 1.11 -3.57 -0.77
N PHE A 72 2.09 -2.87 -1.32
CA PHE A 72 2.15 -1.42 -1.38
C PHE A 72 2.42 -0.97 -2.81
N GLN A 73 1.86 0.17 -3.17
CA GLN A 73 2.34 0.98 -4.29
C GLN A 73 3.14 2.13 -3.71
N LEU A 74 4.40 2.23 -4.11
CA LEU A 74 5.34 3.22 -3.63
C LEU A 74 5.75 4.16 -4.77
N LEU A 75 5.95 5.43 -4.45
CA LEU A 75 6.69 6.40 -5.27
C LEU A 75 7.94 6.79 -4.49
N GLY A 76 9.10 6.28 -4.92
CA GLY A 76 10.32 6.36 -4.12
C GLY A 76 10.14 5.64 -2.78
N LYS A 77 10.13 6.40 -1.66
CA LYS A 77 9.90 5.86 -0.30
C LYS A 77 8.49 6.12 0.23
N GLN A 78 7.66 6.85 -0.52
CA GLN A 78 6.33 7.26 -0.05
C GLN A 78 5.29 6.21 -0.41
N VAL A 79 4.43 5.86 0.57
CA VAL A 79 3.28 4.99 0.35
C VAL A 79 2.18 5.78 -0.35
N GLN A 80 1.76 5.28 -1.50
CA GLN A 80 0.66 5.83 -2.31
C GLN A 80 -0.59 4.98 -2.19
N ARG A 81 -0.38 3.67 -2.07
CA ARG A 81 -1.44 2.69 -1.85
C ARG A 81 -0.93 1.60 -0.94
N GLN A 82 -1.78 1.14 -0.05
CA GLN A 82 -1.58 -0.08 0.73
C GLN A 82 -2.79 -1.00 0.53
N GLU A 83 -2.52 -2.27 0.24
CA GLU A 83 -3.54 -3.31 0.13
C GLU A 83 -3.36 -4.32 1.25
N LEU A 84 -4.46 -4.61 1.95
CA LEU A 84 -4.52 -5.72 2.88
C LEU A 84 -5.17 -6.89 2.17
N LEU A 85 -4.48 -8.02 2.18
CA LEU A 85 -4.83 -9.18 1.37
C LEU A 85 -5.47 -10.27 2.25
N ASP A 86 -6.37 -11.06 1.66
CA ASP A 86 -6.83 -12.32 2.24
C ASP A 86 -5.83 -13.46 2.00
N GLY A 87 -6.15 -14.66 2.49
CA GLY A 87 -5.30 -15.85 2.32
C GLY A 87 -5.12 -16.33 0.87
N SER A 88 -5.90 -15.79 -0.08
CA SER A 88 -5.76 -16.05 -1.52
C SER A 88 -4.98 -14.96 -2.25
N GLY A 89 -4.59 -13.88 -1.55
CA GLY A 89 -3.87 -12.74 -2.13
C GLY A 89 -4.78 -11.69 -2.75
N LYS A 90 -6.10 -11.75 -2.51
CA LYS A 90 -7.04 -10.73 -2.97
C LYS A 90 -7.15 -9.61 -1.95
N ALA A 91 -7.19 -8.37 -2.43
CA ALA A 91 -7.38 -7.22 -1.56
C ALA A 91 -8.77 -7.25 -0.92
N VAL A 92 -8.81 -7.14 0.41
CA VAL A 92 -10.04 -6.97 1.22
C VAL A 92 -10.20 -5.56 1.75
N GLU A 93 -9.10 -4.80 1.80
CA GLU A 93 -9.08 -3.40 2.16
C GLU A 93 -7.99 -2.69 1.36
N VAL A 94 -8.31 -1.51 0.85
CA VAL A 94 -7.42 -0.65 0.07
C VAL A 94 -7.35 0.69 0.77
N ILE A 95 -6.14 1.17 0.99
CA ILE A 95 -5.85 2.44 1.61
C ILE A 95 -5.12 3.27 0.55
N VAL A 96 -5.70 4.40 0.18
CA VAL A 96 -5.12 5.34 -0.78
C VAL A 96 -4.65 6.58 -0.03
N VAL A 97 -3.45 7.03 -0.37
CA VAL A 97 -2.79 8.20 0.21
C VAL A 97 -2.61 9.25 -0.89
N GLY A 98 -2.92 10.50 -0.55
CA GLY A 98 -2.85 11.64 -1.45
C GLY A 98 -4.19 12.37 -1.55
N TRP A 99 -4.10 13.67 -1.82
CA TRP A 99 -5.25 14.56 -1.84
C TRP A 99 -6.22 14.21 -2.97
N ALA A 100 -7.50 14.13 -2.63
CA ALA A 100 -8.58 13.92 -3.57
C ALA A 100 -9.92 14.43 -3.01
N PRO A 101 -10.94 14.60 -3.88
CA PRO A 101 -12.31 14.79 -3.42
C PRO A 101 -12.70 13.66 -2.49
N ARG A 102 -13.53 13.96 -1.49
CA ARG A 102 -13.96 12.97 -0.50
C ARG A 102 -14.70 11.78 -1.10
N THR A 103 -15.42 12.00 -2.20
CA THR A 103 -16.21 11.00 -2.92
C THR A 103 -15.42 10.29 -4.02
N ALA A 104 -14.16 10.68 -4.24
CA ALA A 104 -13.36 10.14 -5.33
C ALA A 104 -13.05 8.66 -5.08
N ASN A 105 -13.11 7.88 -6.16
CA ASN A 105 -12.74 6.48 -6.15
C ASN A 105 -11.23 6.30 -5.96
N ASP A 106 -10.77 5.07 -5.72
CA ASP A 106 -9.37 4.80 -5.39
C ASP A 106 -8.38 5.03 -6.54
N ASP A 107 -8.88 5.14 -7.78
CA ASP A 107 -8.08 5.44 -8.98
C ASP A 107 -8.09 6.95 -9.32
N GLU A 108 -8.92 7.74 -8.65
CA GLU A 108 -9.06 9.17 -8.90
C GLU A 108 -8.11 9.98 -8.01
N GLN A 109 -7.24 10.73 -8.67
CA GLN A 109 -6.32 11.68 -8.07
C GLN A 109 -6.57 13.04 -8.73
N ALA A 110 -6.88 14.06 -7.92
CA ALA A 110 -7.13 15.39 -8.45
C ALA A 110 -5.80 16.14 -8.56
N THR A 111 -5.56 16.73 -9.73
CA THR A 111 -4.39 17.57 -10.01
C THR A 111 -4.70 19.07 -9.87
N ASP A 112 -5.99 19.43 -9.74
CA ASP A 112 -6.48 20.81 -9.60
C ASP A 112 -7.13 21.01 -8.20
N PRO A 113 -6.78 22.07 -7.45
CA PRO A 113 -7.35 22.33 -6.13
C PRO A 113 -8.83 22.66 -6.14
N SER A 114 -9.34 23.24 -7.24
CA SER A 114 -10.78 23.51 -7.39
C SER A 114 -11.58 22.23 -7.47
N ALA A 115 -10.99 21.15 -8.00
CA ALA A 115 -11.61 19.83 -8.05
C ALA A 115 -11.68 19.16 -6.67
N LEU A 116 -10.82 19.52 -5.71
CA LEU A 116 -10.73 18.91 -4.38
C LEU A 116 -11.95 19.19 -3.48
N GLY A 117 -12.65 20.29 -3.70
CA GLY A 117 -13.82 20.71 -2.91
C GLY A 117 -13.48 21.20 -1.50
N ASP A 118 -14.49 21.31 -0.64
CA ASP A 118 -14.36 21.99 0.66
C ASP A 118 -13.66 21.19 1.75
N HIS A 119 -13.78 19.87 1.71
CA HIS A 119 -13.22 18.94 2.71
C HIS A 119 -12.52 17.77 2.03
N PRO A 120 -11.40 18.03 1.33
CA PRO A 120 -10.68 16.98 0.61
C PRO A 120 -10.12 15.94 1.57
N ALA A 121 -10.01 14.71 1.07
CA ALA A 121 -9.45 13.59 1.80
C ALA A 121 -7.97 13.39 1.44
N TRP A 122 -7.12 13.26 2.45
CA TRP A 122 -5.71 12.86 2.29
C TRP A 122 -5.55 11.34 2.30
N ILE A 123 -6.29 10.65 3.18
CA ILE A 123 -6.31 9.19 3.24
C ILE A 123 -7.74 8.73 3.05
N ARG A 124 -7.94 7.76 2.16
CA ARG A 124 -9.22 7.12 1.89
C ARG A 124 -9.08 5.62 2.10
N VAL A 125 -9.96 5.03 2.91
CA VAL A 125 -9.95 3.61 3.25
C VAL A 125 -11.18 2.95 2.66
N PHE A 126 -10.98 1.98 1.79
CA PHE A 126 -12.02 1.24 1.10
C PHE A 126 -12.04 -0.21 1.57
N LYS A 127 -13.23 -0.73 1.90
CA LYS A 127 -13.45 -2.17 1.99
C LYS A 127 -13.76 -2.72 0.60
N VAL A 128 -13.23 -3.90 0.31
CA VAL A 128 -13.43 -4.59 -0.97
C VAL A 128 -14.29 -5.82 -0.70
N THR A 129 -15.41 -5.93 -1.41
CA THR A 129 -16.26 -7.14 -1.35
C THR A 129 -15.62 -8.29 -2.14
N PRO A 130 -16.05 -9.55 -1.93
CA PRO A 130 -15.59 -10.68 -2.75
C PRO A 130 -15.80 -10.51 -4.27
N SER A 131 -16.78 -9.69 -4.67
CA SER A 131 -17.03 -9.32 -6.06
C SER A 131 -16.13 -8.19 -6.60
N GLY A 132 -15.21 -7.67 -5.78
CA GLY A 132 -14.31 -6.58 -6.14
C GLY A 132 -14.90 -5.17 -5.98
N LYS A 133 -16.14 -5.05 -5.49
CA LYS A 133 -16.76 -3.73 -5.26
C LYS A 133 -16.07 -3.03 -4.08
N LYS A 134 -15.60 -1.82 -4.31
CA LYS A 134 -14.96 -0.98 -3.30
C LYS A 134 -16.00 -0.08 -2.65
N THR A 135 -15.99 0.02 -1.33
CA THR A 135 -16.85 0.91 -0.54
C THR A 135 -15.96 1.73 0.38
N LEU A 136 -16.01 3.06 0.27
CA LEU A 136 -15.32 3.94 1.21
C LEU A 136 -15.91 3.73 2.61
N VAL A 137 -15.07 3.48 3.62
CA VAL A 137 -15.50 3.20 5.01
C VAL A 137 -14.88 4.14 6.03
N ALA A 138 -13.77 4.79 5.69
CA ALA A 138 -13.13 5.78 6.54
C ALA A 138 -12.25 6.71 5.71
N LEU A 139 -12.00 7.90 6.26
CA LEU A 139 -11.13 8.87 5.63
C LEU A 139 -10.48 9.81 6.66
N ALA A 140 -9.33 10.35 6.29
CA ALA A 140 -8.73 11.52 6.92
C ALA A 140 -8.97 12.71 5.99
N SER A 141 -9.92 13.59 6.36
CA SER A 141 -10.25 14.80 5.58
C SER A 141 -9.71 16.05 6.22
N ARG A 142 -9.34 17.02 5.40
CA ARG A 142 -9.01 18.35 5.88
C ARG A 142 -10.25 19.05 6.44
N LYS A 143 -10.05 19.81 7.52
CA LYS A 143 -11.08 20.63 8.16
C LYS A 143 -11.59 21.75 7.23
N THR A 144 -10.76 22.21 6.31
CA THR A 144 -11.04 23.34 5.43
C THR A 144 -10.49 23.11 4.02
N ARG A 145 -11.03 23.87 3.06
CA ARG A 145 -10.60 23.85 1.66
C ARG A 145 -9.19 24.39 1.48
N PHE A 146 -8.51 23.98 0.43
CA PHE A 146 -7.22 24.56 0.05
C PHE A 146 -7.39 25.99 -0.47
N SER A 147 -6.50 26.89 -0.07
CA SER A 147 -6.38 28.24 -0.63
C SER A 147 -5.42 28.27 -1.82
N VAL A 148 -4.46 27.33 -1.85
CA VAL A 148 -3.45 27.14 -2.90
C VAL A 148 -3.32 25.63 -3.13
N ALA A 149 -2.97 25.23 -4.35
CA ALA A 149 -2.75 23.82 -4.66
C ALA A 149 -1.74 23.18 -3.72
N PRO A 150 -2.13 22.10 -2.99
CA PRO A 150 -1.13 21.28 -2.34
C PRO A 150 -0.37 20.48 -3.40
N ASP A 151 0.87 20.08 -3.11
CA ASP A 151 1.37 18.89 -3.78
C ASP A 151 0.46 17.72 -3.37
N THR A 152 0.08 16.90 -4.34
CA THR A 152 -0.79 15.73 -4.15
C THR A 152 -0.37 14.86 -2.98
N TYR A 153 0.93 14.78 -2.70
CA TYR A 153 1.51 13.91 -1.68
C TYR A 153 2.03 14.64 -0.44
N ASP A 154 1.84 15.95 -0.35
CA ASP A 154 2.20 16.70 0.84
C ASP A 154 1.39 16.20 2.04
N ALA A 155 2.10 15.68 3.04
CA ALA A 155 1.49 15.22 4.27
C ALA A 155 0.95 16.43 5.05
N PRO A 156 -0.35 16.45 5.39
CA PRO A 156 -0.93 17.48 6.23
C PRO A 156 -0.38 17.41 7.65
N ARG A 157 -0.48 18.54 8.36
CA ARG A 157 -0.38 18.54 9.82
C ARG A 157 -1.58 17.83 10.43
N ASP A 158 -1.34 17.11 11.52
CA ASP A 158 -2.37 16.30 12.17
C ASP A 158 -3.57 17.12 12.67
N ASP A 159 -3.34 18.36 13.08
CA ASP A 159 -4.36 19.30 13.56
C ASP A 159 -5.23 19.89 12.45
N GLU A 160 -4.84 19.74 11.18
CA GLU A 160 -5.66 20.13 10.03
C GLU A 160 -6.68 19.06 9.63
N LEU A 161 -6.60 17.86 10.22
CA LEU A 161 -7.39 16.70 9.82
C LEU A 161 -8.55 16.39 10.76
N VAL A 162 -9.60 15.82 10.17
CA VAL A 162 -10.68 15.10 10.84
C VAL A 162 -10.61 13.64 10.41
N PHE A 163 -10.67 12.73 11.38
CA PHE A 163 -10.61 11.30 11.14
C PHE A 163 -11.98 10.69 11.36
N GLY A 164 -12.63 10.23 10.29
CA GLY A 164 -14.04 9.93 10.36
C GLY A 164 -14.57 9.05 9.26
N LEU A 165 -15.90 8.99 9.23
CA LEU A 165 -16.68 8.18 8.31
C LEU A 165 -17.08 8.97 7.06
N PRO A 166 -17.45 8.31 5.95
CA PRO A 166 -17.95 8.95 4.73
C PRO A 166 -19.19 9.83 4.91
N ASN A 167 -19.94 9.66 6.00
CA ASN A 167 -21.14 10.45 6.31
C ASN A 167 -20.86 11.79 7.02
N GLY A 168 -19.61 12.04 7.44
CA GLY A 168 -19.17 13.31 8.05
C GLY A 168 -18.89 13.18 9.53
N GLN A 169 -19.27 12.05 10.12
CA GLN A 169 -19.07 11.79 11.53
C GLN A 169 -17.59 11.59 11.83
N SER A 170 -17.06 12.46 12.70
CA SER A 170 -15.76 12.22 13.34
C SER A 170 -15.85 11.01 14.25
N LYS A 171 -14.90 10.08 14.13
CA LYS A 171 -14.90 8.82 14.87
C LYS A 171 -13.64 8.62 15.70
N TRP A 172 -12.50 9.09 15.23
CA TRP A 172 -11.22 8.97 15.91
C TRP A 172 -10.70 10.35 16.29
N ARG A 173 -10.14 10.47 17.50
CA ARG A 173 -9.68 11.76 18.04
C ARG A 173 -8.31 12.13 17.51
N THR A 174 -7.48 11.14 17.21
CA THR A 174 -6.08 11.32 16.80
C THR A 174 -5.74 10.52 15.56
N LYS A 175 -4.70 10.96 14.84
CA LYS A 175 -4.12 10.22 13.71
C LYS A 175 -3.67 8.82 14.10
N ALA A 176 -3.06 8.68 15.28
CA ALA A 176 -2.61 7.38 15.79
C ALA A 176 -3.78 6.40 16.02
N GLU A 177 -4.91 6.87 16.57
CA GLU A 177 -6.12 6.05 16.72
C GLU A 177 -6.68 5.61 15.36
N PHE A 178 -6.75 6.54 14.40
CA PHE A 178 -7.19 6.26 13.04
C PHE A 178 -6.29 5.24 12.35
N PHE A 179 -4.96 5.42 12.42
CA PHE A 179 -3.99 4.53 11.78
C PHE A 179 -4.04 3.13 12.38
N LYS A 180 -4.15 3.04 13.71
CA LYS A 180 -4.30 1.75 14.39
C LYS A 180 -5.61 1.05 13.99
N ALA A 181 -6.72 1.77 13.97
CA ALA A 181 -8.03 1.19 13.64
C ALA A 181 -8.12 0.74 12.17
N CYS A 182 -7.50 1.47 11.25
CA CYS A 182 -7.50 1.19 9.82
C CYS A 182 -6.24 0.44 9.35
N ARG A 183 -5.34 0.03 10.26
CA ARG A 183 -4.09 -0.70 9.97
C ARG A 183 -3.22 0.00 8.90
N ILE A 184 -3.17 1.33 8.95
CA ILE A 184 -2.40 2.16 8.02
C ILE A 184 -0.92 2.09 8.38
N ASP A 185 -0.07 1.82 7.39
CA ASP A 185 1.38 1.70 7.49
C ASP A 185 2.05 2.61 6.45
N LEU A 186 2.11 3.92 6.73
CA LEU A 186 2.67 4.92 5.81
C LEU A 186 4.19 4.79 5.59
N ASP A 187 4.86 4.08 6.49
CA ASP A 187 6.31 3.82 6.42
C ASP A 187 6.62 2.46 5.77
N ALA A 188 5.58 1.74 5.33
CA ALA A 188 5.66 0.38 4.76
C ALA A 188 6.52 -0.60 5.61
N ARG A 189 6.47 -0.47 6.95
CA ARG A 189 7.27 -1.28 7.88
C ARG A 189 6.97 -2.77 7.77
N SER A 190 5.75 -3.12 7.39
CA SER A 190 5.35 -4.51 7.16
C SER A 190 6.13 -5.18 6.01
N LEU A 191 6.77 -4.42 5.11
CA LEU A 191 7.69 -4.96 4.10
C LEU A 191 9.03 -5.43 4.67
N ALA A 192 9.38 -5.02 5.88
CA ALA A 192 10.60 -5.42 6.56
C ALA A 192 10.45 -6.73 7.35
N GLY A 193 9.28 -7.40 7.30
CA GLY A 193 9.05 -8.69 7.94
C GLY A 193 8.84 -8.70 9.46
N ALA A 194 9.09 -7.55 10.12
CA ALA A 194 8.91 -7.31 11.55
C ALA A 194 7.45 -7.38 12.07
N SER A 195 6.46 -7.72 11.24
CA SER A 195 5.08 -7.97 11.67
C SER A 195 4.96 -9.32 12.41
N ARG A 196 5.57 -9.42 13.58
CA ARG A 196 5.36 -10.52 14.53
C ARG A 196 4.60 -9.97 15.74
N PRO A 197 3.28 -10.17 15.85
CA PRO A 197 2.70 -10.24 17.19
C PRO A 197 3.38 -11.43 17.90
N ALA A 198 3.87 -11.20 19.11
CA ALA A 198 4.47 -12.24 19.94
C ALA A 198 3.52 -13.45 19.96
N LYS A 199 3.98 -14.58 19.43
CA LYS A 199 3.34 -15.89 19.62
C LYS A 199 3.14 -16.04 21.13
N GLY A 200 1.89 -16.15 21.54
CA GLY A 200 1.53 -16.47 22.92
C GLY A 200 2.36 -17.66 23.38
N LEU A 201 3.06 -17.47 24.50
CA LEU A 201 3.50 -18.57 25.33
C LEU A 201 2.26 -19.40 25.63
N ARG A 202 2.18 -20.59 25.04
CA ARG A 202 1.53 -21.71 25.71
C ARG A 202 2.54 -22.20 26.73
N THR A 203 2.34 -21.83 27.98
CA THR A 203 2.91 -22.57 29.12
C THR A 203 2.09 -23.85 29.35
N PRO A 204 2.72 -24.90 29.89
CA PRO A 204 2.18 -26.27 29.93
C PRO A 204 0.95 -26.41 30.80
#